data_AF-A0A2S0JM51-F1
#
_entry.id   AF-A0A2S0JM51-F1
#
_cell.length_a   1.000
_cell.length_b   1.000
_cell.length_c   1.000
_cell.angle_alpha   90.00
_cell.angle_beta   90.00
_cell.angle_gamma   90.00
#
_symmetry.space_group_name_H-M   'P 1'
#
loop_
_entity.id
_entity.type
_entity.pdbx_description
1 polymer ?
#
loop_
_entity_poly.entity_id
_entity_poly.type
_entity_poly.pdbx_seq_one_letter_code
_entity_poly.pdbx_strand_id
1 'polypeptide(L)'
;MVVVSEVPNVNSEYAKSVIKAMYLVSGGLIFETIEQAMDAYKRVSKEFSVEEIDALGRLYNQEDPITFAGIISSNYRIVQLAFLEKMGEIRDDLEPLSDQEIKDFIVEKILDEKYRKRAEKLFFIQR
;
A
#
# COMPACT_ATOMS: atom_id res chain seq x y z
N MET A 1 11.75 -16.65 -32.92
CA MET A 1 10.94 -15.42 -32.93
C MET A 1 10.31 -15.31 -31.56
N VAL A 2 10.97 -14.58 -30.65
CA VAL A 2 10.47 -14.42 -29.28
C VAL A 2 9.47 -13.27 -29.32
N VAL A 3 8.21 -13.56 -29.04
CA VAL A 3 7.21 -12.53 -28.77
C VAL A 3 7.61 -11.91 -27.44
N VAL A 4 8.32 -10.79 -27.52
CA VAL A 4 8.49 -9.91 -26.38
C VAL A 4 7.12 -9.31 -26.16
N SER A 5 6.36 -9.90 -25.24
CA SER A 5 5.16 -9.27 -24.69
C SER A 5 5.63 -7.95 -24.12
N GLU A 6 5.32 -6.86 -24.82
CA GLU A 6 5.49 -5.52 -24.29
C GLU A 6 4.76 -5.48 -22.96
N VAL A 7 5.52 -5.47 -21.86
CA VAL A 7 5.00 -5.06 -20.56
C VAL A 7 4.36 -3.71 -20.83
N PRO A 8 3.04 -3.55 -20.62
CA PRO A 8 2.38 -2.30 -20.91
C PRO A 8 3.19 -1.22 -20.23
N ASN A 9 3.61 -0.23 -21.01
CA ASN A 9 4.17 0.97 -20.45
C ASN A 9 3.05 1.58 -19.61
N VAL A 10 2.99 1.24 -18.31
CA VAL A 10 2.09 1.79 -17.29
C VAL A 10 2.58 3.21 -17.02
N ASN A 11 2.55 3.99 -18.11
CA ASN A 11 3.03 5.32 -18.26
C ASN A 11 2.13 6.22 -17.43
N SER A 12 2.71 7.30 -16.94
CA SER A 12 2.02 8.38 -16.23
C SER A 12 0.69 8.82 -16.85
N GLU A 13 0.41 8.54 -18.13
CA GLU A 13 -0.86 8.83 -18.80
C GLU A 13 -2.08 8.14 -18.19
N TYR A 14 -1.99 6.87 -17.76
CA TYR A 14 -3.15 6.20 -17.16
C TYR A 14 -3.49 6.82 -15.80
N ALA A 15 -2.49 6.97 -14.92
CA ALA A 15 -2.65 7.65 -13.64
C ALA A 15 -3.11 9.11 -13.81
N LYS A 16 -2.55 9.85 -14.77
CA LYS A 16 -3.01 11.20 -15.14
C LYS A 16 -4.46 11.20 -15.61
N SER A 17 -4.89 10.19 -16.38
CA SER A 17 -6.26 10.08 -16.88
C SER A 17 -7.26 9.78 -15.77
N VAL A 18 -6.92 8.90 -14.82
CA VAL A 18 -7.73 8.59 -13.64
C VAL A 18 -7.87 9.82 -12.75
N ILE A 19 -6.78 10.53 -12.47
CA ILE A 19 -6.79 11.76 -11.66
C ILE A 19 -7.57 12.89 -12.37
N LYS A 20 -7.44 13.02 -13.70
CA LYS A 20 -8.20 13.98 -14.51
C LYS A 20 -9.69 13.66 -14.55
N ALA A 21 -10.07 12.39 -14.56
CA ALA A 21 -11.46 11.97 -14.45
C ALA A 21 -12.03 12.32 -13.07
N MET A 22 -11.27 12.10 -11.98
CA MET A 22 -11.66 12.52 -10.63
C MET A 22 -11.88 14.04 -10.54
N TYR A 23 -11.00 14.86 -11.12
CA TYR A 23 -11.14 16.33 -11.20
C TYR A 23 -12.43 16.77 -11.90
N LEU A 24 -12.73 16.15 -13.05
CA LEU A 24 -13.92 16.49 -13.86
C LEU A 24 -15.23 16.13 -13.14
N VAL A 25 -15.23 15.03 -12.38
CA VAL A 25 -16.42 14.55 -11.64
C VAL A 25 -16.65 15.34 -10.35
N SER A 26 -15.59 15.80 -9.68
CA SER A 26 -15.66 16.47 -8.38
C SER A 26 -15.79 18.00 -8.44
N GLY A 27 -15.95 18.59 -9.62
CA GLY A 27 -16.35 20.00 -9.76
C GLY A 27 -15.32 21.00 -9.22
N GLY A 28 -14.02 20.74 -9.44
CA GLY A 28 -12.95 21.67 -9.04
C GLY A 28 -12.60 21.62 -7.55
N LEU A 29 -12.92 20.52 -6.85
CA LEU A 29 -12.41 20.27 -5.50
C LEU A 29 -10.88 20.10 -5.52
N ILE A 30 -10.24 21.26 -5.34
CA ILE A 30 -8.89 21.55 -4.83
C ILE A 30 -7.74 21.06 -5.73
N PHE A 31 -7.24 21.99 -6.58
CA PHE A 31 -6.04 21.84 -7.40
C PHE A 31 -4.84 21.32 -6.58
N GLU A 32 -4.71 21.77 -5.33
CA GLU A 32 -3.65 21.32 -4.41
C GLU A 32 -3.73 19.82 -4.10
N THR A 33 -4.92 19.23 -3.99
CA THR A 33 -5.09 17.79 -3.71
C THR A 33 -4.67 16.94 -4.90
N ILE A 34 -4.87 17.44 -6.12
CA ILE A 34 -4.47 16.77 -7.37
C ILE A 34 -2.96 16.86 -7.58
N GLU A 35 -2.36 18.03 -7.36
CA GLU A 35 -0.91 18.20 -7.42
C GLU A 35 -0.21 17.36 -6.34
N GLN A 36 -0.74 17.34 -5.11
CA GLN A 36 -0.25 16.46 -4.05
C GLN A 36 -0.38 14.97 -4.43
N ALA A 37 -1.50 14.57 -5.04
CA ALA A 37 -1.67 13.20 -5.53
C ALA A 37 -0.69 12.86 -6.67
N MET A 38 -0.44 13.80 -7.58
CA MET A 38 0.54 13.63 -8.66
C MET A 38 1.98 13.56 -8.13
N ASP A 39 2.33 14.37 -7.14
CA ASP A 39 3.67 14.36 -6.54
C ASP A 39 3.87 13.18 -5.60
N ALA A 40 2.82 12.71 -4.94
CA ALA A 40 2.83 11.41 -4.26
C ALA A 40 3.02 10.28 -5.27
N TYR A 41 2.25 10.26 -6.37
CA TYR A 41 2.38 9.26 -7.43
C TYR A 41 3.79 9.24 -8.02
N LYS A 42 4.36 10.39 -8.37
CA LYS A 42 5.73 10.47 -8.92
C LYS A 42 6.81 10.01 -7.94
N ARG A 43 6.62 10.22 -6.64
CA ARG A 43 7.55 9.75 -5.60
C ARG A 43 7.43 8.24 -5.46
N VAL A 44 6.22 7.73 -5.27
CA VAL A 44 5.96 6.30 -5.13
C VAL A 44 6.36 5.53 -6.39
N SER A 45 6.08 6.04 -7.59
CA SER A 45 6.44 5.36 -8.85
C SER A 45 7.94 5.33 -9.15
N LYS A 46 8.75 6.13 -8.44
CA LYS A 46 10.22 6.09 -8.53
C LYS A 46 10.81 5.08 -7.55
N GLU A 47 10.12 4.84 -6.45
CA GLU A 47 10.60 4.03 -5.33
C GLU A 47 10.03 2.60 -5.37
N PHE A 48 8.86 2.39 -5.99
CA PHE A 48 8.12 1.13 -5.96
C PHE A 48 7.59 0.73 -7.33
N SER A 49 7.48 -0.58 -7.56
CA SER A 49 6.88 -1.17 -8.75
C SER A 49 5.35 -1.03 -8.74
N VAL A 50 4.72 -1.24 -9.90
CA VAL A 50 3.25 -1.21 -10.02
C VAL A 50 2.62 -2.32 -9.17
N GLU A 51 3.25 -3.49 -9.11
CA GLU A 51 2.80 -4.63 -8.33
C GLU A 51 2.91 -4.37 -6.81
N GLU A 52 3.95 -3.65 -6.36
CA GLU A 52 4.09 -3.21 -4.97
C GLU A 52 2.98 -2.23 -4.57
N ILE A 53 2.64 -1.30 -5.47
CA ILE A 53 1.57 -0.33 -5.27
C ILE A 53 0.21 -1.02 -5.24
N ASP A 54 -0.03 -1.99 -6.13
CA ASP A 54 -1.27 -2.77 -6.17
C ASP A 54 -1.44 -3.58 -4.87
N ALA A 55 -0.38 -4.25 -4.42
CA ALA A 55 -0.37 -4.97 -3.15
C ALA A 55 -0.65 -4.05 -1.95
N LEU A 56 -0.11 -2.83 -1.95
CA LEU A 56 -0.41 -1.81 -0.94
C LEU A 56 -1.87 -1.34 -1.02
N GLY A 57 -2.44 -1.27 -2.22
CA GLY A 57 -3.85 -0.94 -2.43
C GLY A 57 -4.79 -1.91 -1.70
N ARG A 58 -4.45 -3.22 -1.69
CA ARG A 58 -5.22 -4.25 -0.97
C ARG A 58 -5.21 -4.06 0.54
N LEU A 59 -4.15 -3.46 1.10
CA LEU A 59 -4.10 -3.14 2.53
C LEU A 59 -5.19 -2.15 2.96
N TYR A 60 -5.59 -1.26 2.06
CA TYR A 60 -6.59 -0.22 2.33
C TYR A 60 -7.96 -0.48 1.69
N ASN A 61 -8.14 -1.65 1.07
CA ASN A 61 -9.39 -2.00 0.39
C ASN A 61 -10.44 -2.51 1.41
N GLN A 62 -11.57 -1.81 1.52
CA GLN A 62 -12.65 -2.18 2.43
C GLN A 62 -13.56 -3.29 1.88
N GLU A 63 -13.62 -3.43 0.55
CA GLU A 63 -14.46 -4.42 -0.13
C GLU A 63 -13.77 -5.79 -0.21
N ASP A 64 -12.44 -5.80 -0.34
CA ASP A 64 -11.57 -6.98 -0.29
C ASP A 64 -10.38 -6.74 0.66
N PRO A 65 -10.59 -6.79 1.98
CA PRO A 65 -9.54 -6.50 2.95
C PRO A 65 -8.47 -7.58 2.99
N ILE A 66 -7.20 -7.18 3.06
CA ILE A 66 -6.09 -8.11 3.26
C ILE A 66 -6.19 -8.79 4.63
N THR A 67 -5.93 -10.10 4.70
CA THR A 67 -5.89 -10.83 5.97
C THR A 67 -4.56 -10.65 6.69
N PHE A 68 -4.50 -10.97 7.99
CA PHE A 68 -3.22 -11.04 8.72
C PHE A 68 -2.22 -11.97 8.05
N ALA A 69 -2.68 -13.14 7.61
CA ALA A 69 -1.86 -14.07 6.85
C ALA A 69 -1.36 -13.44 5.54
N GLY A 70 -2.21 -12.68 4.83
CA GLY A 70 -1.84 -11.93 3.63
C GLY A 70 -0.75 -10.88 3.89
N ILE A 71 -0.82 -10.16 5.01
CA ILE A 71 0.20 -9.18 5.39
C ILE A 71 1.54 -9.89 5.69
N ILE A 72 1.52 -10.96 6.48
CA ILE A 72 2.72 -11.70 6.89
C ILE A 72 3.38 -12.39 5.68
N SER A 73 2.57 -13.01 4.82
CA SER A 73 3.04 -13.72 3.63
C SER A 73 3.34 -12.82 2.44
N SER A 74 3.07 -11.52 2.52
CA SER A 74 3.39 -10.57 1.46
C SER A 74 4.86 -10.67 1.09
N ASN A 75 5.12 -10.76 -0.22
CA ASN A 75 6.46 -10.67 -0.79
C ASN A 75 6.95 -9.22 -0.88
N TYR A 76 6.07 -8.26 -0.64
CA TYR A 76 6.36 -6.84 -0.74
C TYR A 76 6.48 -6.23 0.65
N ARG A 77 7.72 -5.85 1.01
CA ARG A 77 8.06 -5.25 2.30
C ARG A 77 7.26 -3.97 2.58
N ILE A 78 6.94 -3.19 1.55
CA ILE A 78 6.11 -1.98 1.67
C ILE A 78 4.76 -2.25 2.33
N VAL A 79 4.13 -3.41 2.08
CA VAL A 79 2.83 -3.75 2.69
C VAL A 79 2.97 -3.93 4.20
N GLN A 80 4.04 -4.61 4.62
CA GLN A 80 4.33 -4.87 6.03
C GLN A 80 4.70 -3.59 6.77
N LEU A 81 5.56 -2.76 6.17
CA LEU A 81 5.96 -1.48 6.74
C LEU A 81 4.76 -0.53 6.85
N ALA A 82 3.95 -0.40 5.80
CA ALA A 82 2.76 0.44 5.85
C ALA A 82 1.75 -0.04 6.90
N PHE A 83 1.60 -1.37 7.06
CA PHE A 83 0.80 -1.94 8.14
C PHE A 83 1.32 -1.50 9.52
N LEU A 84 2.62 -1.68 9.79
CA LEU A 84 3.24 -1.36 11.07
C LEU A 84 3.23 0.15 11.36
N GLU A 85 3.56 1.00 10.38
CA GLU A 85 3.49 2.46 10.48
C GLU A 85 2.07 2.91 10.85
N LYS A 86 1.05 2.33 10.20
CA LYS A 86 -0.36 2.67 10.47
C LYS A 86 -0.81 2.19 11.85
N MET A 87 -0.20 1.13 12.37
CA MET A 87 -0.38 0.67 13.75
C MET A 87 0.37 1.53 14.77
N GLY A 88 1.21 2.46 14.32
CA GLY A 88 1.92 3.44 15.14
C GLY A 88 3.34 3.06 15.49
N GLU A 89 3.92 2.08 14.79
CA GLU A 89 5.33 1.75 14.89
C GLU A 89 6.17 2.77 14.08
N ILE A 90 7.38 3.07 14.56
CA ILE A 90 8.25 4.08 13.94
C ILE A 90 9.04 3.42 12.82
N ARG A 91 8.95 3.96 11.60
CA ARG A 91 9.61 3.39 10.41
C ARG A 91 11.12 3.23 10.59
N ASP A 92 11.78 4.23 11.17
CA ASP A 92 13.24 4.23 11.37
C ASP A 92 13.71 3.07 12.25
N ASP A 93 12.86 2.58 13.17
CA ASP A 93 13.14 1.43 14.02
C ASP A 93 12.96 0.10 13.25
N LEU A 94 12.17 0.11 12.17
CA LEU A 94 11.85 -1.07 11.35
C LEU A 94 12.77 -1.23 10.14
N GLU A 95 13.30 -0.14 9.59
CA GLU A 95 14.21 -0.16 8.44
C GLU A 95 15.42 -1.10 8.59
N PRO A 96 16.13 -1.17 9.75
CA PRO A 96 17.28 -2.05 9.89
C PRO A 96 16.91 -3.54 9.99
N LEU A 97 15.64 -3.89 10.21
CA LEU A 97 15.21 -5.29 10.37
C LEU A 97 15.19 -6.01 9.01
N SER A 98 15.57 -7.28 8.97
CA SER A 98 15.36 -8.14 7.81
C SER A 98 13.88 -8.39 7.54
N ASP A 99 13.53 -8.87 6.34
CA ASP A 99 12.15 -9.20 5.99
C ASP A 99 11.56 -10.27 6.91
N GLN A 100 12.39 -11.23 7.36
CA GLN A 100 11.95 -12.25 8.29
C GLN A 100 11.68 -11.66 9.69
N GLU A 101 12.56 -10.78 10.17
CA GLU A 101 12.38 -10.11 11.47
C GLU A 101 11.11 -9.24 11.47
N ILE A 102 10.78 -8.57 10.36
CA ILE A 102 9.52 -7.84 10.23
C ILE A 102 8.31 -8.78 10.33
N LYS A 103 8.35 -9.94 9.67
CA LYS A 103 7.27 -10.93 9.71
C LYS A 103 7.08 -11.46 11.14
N ASP A 104 8.17 -11.80 11.80
CA ASP A 104 8.15 -12.30 13.17
C ASP A 104 7.62 -11.24 14.14
N PHE A 105 8.03 -9.98 13.95
CA PHE A 105 7.52 -8.84 14.72
C PHE A 105 6.01 -8.65 14.54
N ILE A 106 5.50 -8.75 13.30
CA ILE A 106 4.06 -8.68 13.02
C ILE A 106 3.33 -9.82 13.71
N VAL A 107 3.84 -11.05 13.64
CA VAL A 107 3.26 -12.21 14.31
C VAL A 107 3.18 -11.97 15.81
N GLU A 108 4.29 -11.55 16.44
CA GLU A 108 4.34 -11.27 17.88
C GLU A 108 3.30 -10.22 18.29
N LYS A 109 3.20 -9.12 17.55
CA LYS A 109 2.24 -8.04 17.84
C LYS A 109 0.79 -8.49 17.67
N ILE A 110 0.47 -9.33 16.70
CA ILE A 110 -0.91 -9.81 16.47
C ILE A 110 -1.36 -10.82 17.55
N LEU A 111 -0.43 -11.44 18.28
CA LEU A 111 -0.77 -12.26 19.45
C LEU A 111 -1.31 -11.40 20.61
N ASP A 112 -0.92 -10.13 20.70
CA ASP A 112 -1.52 -9.18 21.63
C ASP A 112 -2.97 -8.84 21.20
N GLU A 113 -3.93 -9.13 22.08
CA GLU A 113 -5.35 -8.99 21.76
C GLU A 113 -5.75 -7.53 21.46
N LYS A 114 -5.14 -6.57 22.16
CA LYS A 114 -5.45 -5.14 21.98
C LYS A 114 -4.94 -4.65 20.63
N TYR A 115 -3.72 -5.03 20.26
CA TYR A 115 -3.12 -4.74 18.97
C TYR A 115 -3.94 -5.38 17.85
N ARG A 116 -4.27 -6.68 17.98
CA ARG A 116 -5.09 -7.40 17.00
C ARG A 116 -6.44 -6.74 16.77
N LYS A 117 -7.21 -6.46 17.83
CA LYS A 117 -8.53 -5.79 17.70
C LYS A 117 -8.42 -4.43 17.03
N ARG A 118 -7.34 -3.69 17.30
CA ARG A 118 -7.09 -2.39 16.65
C ARG A 118 -6.79 -2.59 15.16
N ALA A 119 -5.99 -3.58 14.79
CA ALA A 119 -5.69 -3.90 13.40
C ALA A 119 -6.95 -4.37 12.65
N GLU A 120 -7.75 -5.26 13.24
CA GLU A 120 -9.05 -5.70 12.69
C GLU A 120 -9.95 -4.50 12.36
N LYS A 121 -10.02 -3.52 13.26
CA LYS A 121 -10.80 -2.29 13.05
C LYS A 121 -10.23 -1.38 11.96
N LEU A 122 -8.91 -1.22 11.90
CA LEU A 122 -8.25 -0.29 10.97
C LEU A 122 -8.19 -0.83 9.54
N PHE A 123 -8.05 -2.14 9.39
CA PHE A 123 -7.87 -2.82 8.11
C PHE A 123 -9.08 -3.67 7.71
N PHE A 124 -10.20 -3.53 8.44
CA PHE A 124 -11.47 -4.20 8.14
C PHE A 124 -11.37 -5.74 8.08
N ILE A 125 -10.38 -6.30 8.78
CA ILE A 125 -10.11 -7.73 8.83
C ILE A 125 -11.18 -8.38 9.71
N GLN A 126 -11.95 -9.29 9.10
CA GLN A 126 -12.93 -10.09 9.83
C GLN A 126 -12.26 -11.30 10.50
N ARG A 127 -12.86 -11.77 11.60
CA ARG A 127 -12.40 -12.98 12.32
C ARG A 127 -12.59 -14.25 11.51
#